data_AF-U5VZ09-F1
#
_entry.id   AF-U5VZ09-F1
#
_cell.length_a   1.000
_cell.length_b   1.000
_cell.length_c   1.000
_cell.angle_alpha   90.00
_cell.angle_beta   90.00
_cell.angle_gamma   90.00
#
_symmetry.space_group_name_H-M   'P 1'
#
loop_
_entity.id
_entity.type
_entity.pdbx_description
1 polymer ?
#
loop_
_entity_poly.entity_id
_entity_poly.type
_entity_poly.pdbx_seq_one_letter_code
_entity_poly.pdbx_strand_id
1 'polypeptide(L)'
;MDFTAAVNLHLTTIGKRDLDGYLSTVHDEVSLIMPNGKLLSGREEVAAFHRGWFDDPDWSWELDLQRSTTAGDTGVAIFAVDYHDLDGNGQPYELSYLLTLVFVRNGDTWLLLHDQNTPR
;
A
#
# COMPACT_ATOMS: atom_id res chain seq x y z
N MET A 1 12.88 -11.80 8.48
CA MET A 1 11.58 -12.01 7.80
C MET A 1 11.82 -12.11 6.30
N ASP A 2 11.19 -13.04 5.58
CA ASP A 2 11.31 -13.08 4.12
C ASP A 2 10.44 -12.02 3.43
N PHE A 3 10.62 -11.81 2.13
CA PHE A 3 9.92 -10.78 1.37
C PHE A 3 8.40 -10.98 1.36
N THR A 4 7.95 -12.22 1.13
CA THR A 4 6.51 -12.54 1.09
C THR A 4 5.85 -12.28 2.43
N ALA A 5 6.50 -12.65 3.53
CA ALA A 5 6.03 -12.38 4.88
C ALA A 5 5.95 -10.87 5.17
N ALA A 6 6.89 -10.07 4.65
CA ALA A 6 6.87 -8.62 4.79
C ALA A 6 5.70 -7.97 4.03
N VAL A 7 5.47 -8.38 2.79
CA VAL A 7 4.32 -7.92 1.98
C VAL A 7 3.00 -8.29 2.68
N ASN A 8 2.88 -9.52 3.18
CA ASN A 8 1.69 -9.95 3.91
C ASN A 8 1.48 -9.15 5.20
N LEU A 9 2.55 -8.88 5.96
CA LEU A 9 2.47 -8.04 7.15
C LEU A 9 1.97 -6.64 6.79
N HIS A 10 2.56 -6.02 5.76
CA HIS A 10 2.16 -4.70 5.26
C HIS A 10 0.68 -4.65 4.90
N LEU A 11 0.21 -5.55 4.02
CA LEU A 11 -1.20 -5.61 3.61
C LEU A 11 -2.14 -5.92 4.77
N THR A 12 -1.73 -6.76 5.72
CA THR A 12 -2.52 -7.08 6.92
C THR A 12 -2.71 -5.84 7.80
N THR A 13 -1.68 -5.01 7.98
CA THR A 13 -1.81 -3.78 8.75
C THR A 13 -2.78 -2.80 8.09
N ILE A 14 -2.78 -2.71 6.76
CA ILE A 14 -3.75 -1.90 6.01
C ILE A 14 -5.18 -2.44 6.19
N GLY A 15 -5.40 -3.74 5.97
CA GLY A 15 -6.73 -4.36 6.14
C GLY A 15 -7.28 -4.24 7.57
N LYS A 16 -6.41 -4.11 8.58
CA LYS A 16 -6.78 -3.85 9.98
C LYS A 16 -6.93 -2.37 10.32
N ARG A 17 -6.65 -1.45 9.39
CA ARG A 17 -6.58 0.00 9.65
C ARG A 17 -5.59 0.34 10.77
N ASP A 18 -4.51 -0.44 10.90
CA ASP A 18 -3.48 -0.29 11.93
C ASP A 18 -2.39 0.66 11.44
N LEU A 19 -2.53 1.95 11.74
CA LEU A 19 -1.59 2.98 11.28
C LEU A 19 -0.17 2.75 11.82
N ASP A 20 -0.03 2.40 13.10
CA ASP A 20 1.28 2.19 13.72
C ASP A 20 1.95 0.94 13.15
N GLY A 21 1.20 -0.14 12.98
CA GLY A 21 1.64 -1.35 12.29
C GLY A 21 2.05 -1.08 10.85
N TYR A 22 1.24 -0.34 10.09
CA TYR A 22 1.55 0.07 8.72
C TYR A 22 2.87 0.83 8.67
N LEU A 23 3.01 1.87 9.49
CA LEU A 23 4.23 2.69 9.50
C LEU A 23 5.46 1.87 9.91
N SER A 24 5.33 0.83 10.73
CA SER A 24 6.46 -0.06 11.05
C SER A 24 7.02 -0.82 9.83
N THR A 25 6.25 -0.91 8.74
CA THR A 25 6.63 -1.57 7.49
C THR A 25 7.08 -0.60 6.39
N VAL A 26 7.12 0.70 6.67
CA VAL A 26 7.38 1.77 5.69
C VAL A 26 8.79 2.33 5.87
N HIS A 27 9.51 2.57 4.77
CA HIS A 27 10.81 3.23 4.76
C HIS A 27 10.67 4.74 4.94
N ASP A 28 11.67 5.42 5.51
CA ASP A 28 11.59 6.87 5.75
C ASP A 28 11.48 7.68 4.45
N GLU A 29 12.15 7.21 3.40
CA GLU A 29 12.13 7.78 2.04
C GLU A 29 11.03 7.18 1.14
N VAL A 30 9.94 6.67 1.72
CA VAL A 30 8.83 6.10 0.94
C VAL A 30 8.28 7.12 -0.07
N SER A 31 7.83 6.64 -1.22
CA SER A 31 7.02 7.42 -2.16
C SER A 31 5.74 6.69 -2.49
N LEU A 32 4.65 7.43 -2.68
CA LEU A 32 3.35 6.90 -3.08
C LEU A 32 2.82 7.66 -4.29
N ILE A 33 2.45 6.96 -5.36
CA ILE A 33 1.72 7.52 -6.50
C ILE A 33 0.27 7.04 -6.43
N MET A 34 -0.64 8.00 -6.24
CA MET A 34 -2.07 7.78 -6.20
C MET A 34 -2.64 7.51 -7.60
N PRO A 35 -3.87 6.92 -7.71
CA PRO A 35 -4.52 6.67 -9.00
C PRO A 35 -4.64 7.91 -9.90
N ASN A 36 -4.73 9.10 -9.32
CA ASN A 36 -4.82 10.38 -10.04
C ASN A 36 -3.46 10.98 -10.42
N GLY A 37 -2.35 10.27 -10.19
CA GLY A 37 -0.99 10.72 -10.48
C GLY A 37 -0.38 11.66 -9.43
N LYS A 38 -1.07 11.94 -8.32
CA LYS A 38 -0.48 12.69 -7.20
C LYS A 38 0.63 11.87 -6.56
N LEU A 39 1.81 12.47 -6.44
CA LEU A 39 2.96 11.92 -5.72
C LEU A 39 2.95 12.44 -4.27
N LEU A 40 3.04 11.53 -3.31
CA LEU A 40 3.35 11.80 -1.91
C LEU A 40 4.78 11.33 -1.64
N SER A 41 5.56 12.13 -0.91
CA SER A 41 6.98 11.85 -0.67
C SER A 41 7.31 11.89 0.81
N GLY A 42 8.01 10.85 1.26
CA GLY A 42 8.44 10.69 2.64
C GLY A 42 7.35 10.15 3.56
N ARG A 43 7.81 9.61 4.67
CA ARG A 43 6.97 8.96 5.69
C ARG A 43 5.86 9.85 6.24
N GLU A 44 6.11 11.14 6.42
CA GLU A 44 5.13 12.07 7.03
C GLU A 44 3.91 12.28 6.13
N GLU A 45 4.09 12.57 4.84
CA GLU A 45 2.99 12.77 3.90
C GLU A 45 2.19 11.48 3.70
N VAL A 46 2.89 10.35 3.58
CA VAL A 46 2.26 9.02 3.44
C VAL A 46 1.47 8.66 4.71
N ALA A 47 1.99 8.95 5.90
CA ALA A 47 1.29 8.75 7.16
C ALA A 47 0.03 9.61 7.28
N ALA A 48 0.11 10.89 6.88
CA ALA A 48 -1.04 11.79 6.91
C ALA A 48 -2.16 11.32 5.98
N PHE A 49 -1.82 10.83 4.79
CA PHE A 49 -2.78 10.23 3.86
C PHE A 49 -3.43 8.97 4.46
N HIS A 50 -2.63 8.01 4.93
CA HIS A 50 -3.15 6.76 5.47
C HIS A 50 -3.98 6.95 6.74
N ARG A 51 -3.66 7.95 7.58
CA ARG A 51 -4.49 8.28 8.74
C ARG A 51 -5.92 8.62 8.33
N GLY A 52 -6.08 9.54 7.37
CA GLY A 52 -7.40 9.93 6.89
C GLY A 52 -8.13 8.78 6.20
N TRP A 53 -7.41 7.96 5.42
CA TRP A 53 -7.99 6.80 4.77
C TRP A 53 -8.39 5.69 5.76
N PHE A 54 -7.61 5.46 6.82
CA PHE A 54 -7.92 4.44 7.84
C PHE A 54 -9.07 4.85 8.76
N ASP A 55 -9.32 6.14 8.92
CA ASP A 55 -10.47 6.67 9.66
C ASP A 55 -11.80 6.43 8.92
N ASP A 56 -11.74 6.12 7.62
CA ASP A 56 -12.90 5.78 6.80
C ASP A 56 -13.29 4.29 7.00
N PRO A 57 -14.50 4.00 7.52
CA PRO A 57 -14.96 2.64 7.76
C PRO A 57 -15.57 1.98 6.53
N ASP A 58 -15.91 2.75 5.49
CA ASP A 58 -16.78 2.29 4.40
C ASP A 58 -16.00 1.56 3.31
N TRP A 59 -14.70 1.85 3.19
CA TRP A 59 -13.89 1.19 2.18
C TRP A 59 -13.62 -0.29 2.46
N SER A 60 -13.54 -1.02 1.36
CA SER A 60 -13.08 -2.39 1.29
C SER A 60 -12.30 -2.59 0.00
N TRP A 61 -11.53 -3.67 -0.04
CA TRP A 61 -10.70 -4.00 -1.19
C TRP A 61 -10.53 -5.51 -1.34
N GLU A 62 -10.34 -5.94 -2.58
CA GLU A 62 -9.90 -7.29 -2.92
C GLU A 62 -8.52 -7.20 -3.59
N LEU A 63 -7.61 -8.10 -3.21
CA LEU A 63 -6.23 -8.11 -3.69
C LEU A 63 -5.93 -9.46 -4.36
N ASP A 64 -5.63 -9.44 -5.65
CA ASP A 64 -5.19 -10.62 -6.40
C ASP A 64 -3.71 -10.48 -6.81
N LEU A 65 -2.86 -11.37 -6.29
CA LEU A 65 -1.41 -11.32 -6.52
C LEU A 65 -1.07 -11.71 -7.97
N GLN A 66 -0.61 -10.72 -8.75
CA GLN A 66 -0.20 -10.92 -10.14
C GLN A 66 1.28 -11.30 -10.27
N ARG A 67 2.14 -10.72 -9.42
CA ARG A 67 3.58 -10.94 -9.47
C ARG A 67 4.21 -10.75 -8.10
N SER A 68 5.17 -11.62 -7.75
CA SER A 68 6.08 -11.44 -6.62
C SER A 68 7.48 -11.86 -7.04
N THR A 69 8.47 -10.98 -6.84
CA THR A 69 9.86 -11.26 -7.22
C THR A 69 10.84 -10.51 -6.33
N THR A 70 12.06 -11.04 -6.21
CA THR A 70 13.17 -10.38 -5.52
C THR A 70 14.38 -10.33 -6.44
N ALA A 71 15.16 -9.25 -6.32
CA ALA A 71 16.43 -9.03 -7.00
C ALA A 71 17.42 -8.43 -5.99
N GLY A 72 18.23 -9.30 -5.37
CA GLY A 72 19.11 -8.90 -4.27
C GLY A 72 18.31 -8.38 -3.08
N ASP A 73 18.57 -7.12 -2.72
CA ASP A 73 17.95 -6.43 -1.59
C ASP A 73 16.72 -5.61 -1.99
N THR A 74 16.16 -5.86 -3.17
CA THR A 74 14.90 -5.26 -3.64
C THR A 74 13.86 -6.34 -3.91
N GLY A 75 12.62 -6.10 -3.48
CA GLY A 75 11.48 -6.95 -3.73
C GLY A 75 10.36 -6.16 -4.41
N VAL A 76 9.65 -6.79 -5.34
CA VAL A 76 8.51 -6.18 -6.03
C VAL A 76 7.32 -7.13 -5.96
N ALA A 77 6.20 -6.61 -5.47
CA ALA A 77 4.90 -7.29 -5.52
C ALA A 77 3.92 -6.44 -6.33
N ILE A 78 3.13 -7.09 -7.19
CA ILE A 78 2.10 -6.45 -7.99
C ILE A 78 0.78 -7.17 -7.72
N PHE A 79 -0.25 -6.40 -7.37
CA PHE A 79 -1.60 -6.87 -7.15
C PHE A 79 -2.55 -6.21 -8.15
N ALA A 80 -3.53 -6.98 -8.61
CA ALA A 80 -4.76 -6.44 -9.12
C ALA A 80 -5.64 -6.10 -7.91
N VAL A 81 -6.09 -4.85 -7.84
CA VAL A 81 -6.97 -4.37 -6.77
C VAL A 81 -8.32 -3.99 -7.35
N ASP A 82 -9.38 -4.46 -6.70
CA ASP A 82 -10.74 -3.96 -6.86
C ASP A 82 -11.13 -3.31 -5.52
N TYR A 83 -11.34 -1.99 -5.56
CA TYR A 83 -11.61 -1.14 -4.40
C TYR A 83 -13.05 -0.66 -4.43
N HIS A 84 -13.72 -0.74 -3.29
CA HIS A 84 -15.11 -0.32 -3.11
C HIS A 84 -15.21 0.59 -1.89
N ASP A 85 -15.97 1.66 -2.01
CA ASP A 85 -16.16 2.67 -0.97
C ASP A 85 -17.50 3.39 -1.16
N LEU A 86 -17.83 4.29 -0.23
CA LEU A 86 -18.92 5.24 -0.35
C LEU A 86 -18.37 6.67 -0.48
N ASP A 87 -18.88 7.44 -1.43
CA ASP A 87 -18.55 8.85 -1.53
C ASP A 87 -19.19 9.67 -0.38
N GLY A 88 -18.87 10.97 -0.30
CA GLY A 88 -19.43 11.86 0.72
C GLY A 88 -20.97 12.04 0.69
N ASN A 89 -21.65 11.53 -0.34
CA ASN A 89 -23.11 11.48 -0.45
C ASN A 89 -23.69 10.07 -0.21
N GLY A 90 -22.85 9.11 0.20
CA GLY A 90 -23.22 7.70 0.38
C GLY A 90 -23.45 6.93 -0.91
N GLN A 91 -22.97 7.43 -2.06
CA GLN A 91 -23.05 6.72 -3.32
C GLN A 91 -21.85 5.78 -3.51
N PRO A 92 -22.02 4.60 -4.13
CA PRO A 92 -20.90 3.70 -4.40
C PRO A 92 -19.79 4.37 -5.21
N TYR A 93 -18.56 4.20 -4.74
CA TYR A 93 -17.34 4.59 -5.42
C TYR A 93 -16.48 3.34 -5.62
N GLU A 94 -16.15 3.04 -6.88
CA GLU A 94 -15.40 1.84 -7.24
C GLU A 94 -14.19 2.20 -8.10
N LEU A 95 -13.07 1.53 -7.84
CA LEU A 95 -11.84 1.64 -8.65
C LEU A 95 -11.25 0.26 -8.91
N SER A 96 -10.73 0.05 -10.12
CA SER A 96 -9.85 -1.07 -10.42
C SER A 96 -8.49 -0.55 -10.86
N TYR A 97 -7.41 -1.05 -10.25
CA TYR A 97 -6.05 -0.58 -10.51
C TYR A 97 -5.00 -1.64 -10.22
N LEU A 98 -3.80 -1.50 -10.80
CA LEU A 98 -2.64 -2.28 -10.39
C LEU A 98 -1.93 -1.56 -9.24
N LEU A 99 -1.76 -2.26 -8.12
CA LEU A 99 -0.94 -1.83 -6.99
C LEU A 99 0.45 -2.43 -7.14
N THR A 100 1.47 -1.60 -7.29
CA THR A 100 2.88 -2.02 -7.29
C THR A 100 3.52 -1.60 -5.97
N LEU A 101 4.03 -2.57 -5.22
CA LEU A 101 4.78 -2.35 -4.00
C LEU A 101 6.23 -2.74 -4.21
N VAL A 102 7.14 -1.80 -3.96
CA VAL A 102 8.58 -2.02 -3.97
C VAL A 102 9.10 -1.94 -2.55
N PHE A 103 9.76 -3.01 -2.11
CA PHE A 103 10.42 -3.08 -0.80
C PHE A 103 11.93 -3.12 -0.97
N VAL A 104 12.62 -2.54 0.00
CA VAL A 104 14.07 -2.69 0.17
C VAL A 104 14.39 -3.43 1.46
N ARG A 105 15.43 -4.25 1.44
CA ARG A 105 15.92 -4.93 2.63
C ARG A 105 16.62 -3.92 3.54
N ASN A 106 16.21 -3.89 4.81
CA ASN A 106 16.87 -3.16 5.88
C ASN A 106 17.23 -4.15 7.00
N GLY A 107 18.48 -4.62 6.98
CA GLY A 107 18.93 -5.72 7.85
C GLY A 107 18.13 -7.01 7.62
N ASP A 108 17.49 -7.51 8.68
CA ASP A 108 16.67 -8.73 8.63
C ASP A 108 15.19 -8.48 8.27
N THR A 109 14.86 -7.25 7.92
CA THR A 109 13.50 -6.80 7.59
C THR A 109 13.43 -6.24 6.17
N TRP A 110 12.19 -6.04 5.69
CA TRP A 110 11.90 -5.38 4.42
C TRP A 110 10.98 -4.20 4.71
N LEU A 111 11.28 -3.05 4.12
CA LEU A 111 10.50 -1.83 4.28
C LEU A 111 10.01 -1.34 2.91
N LEU A 112 8.77 -0.88 2.84
CA LEU A 112 8.17 -0.30 1.65
C LEU A 112 8.92 0.97 1.27
N LEU A 113 9.51 1.00 0.08
CA LEU A 113 10.18 2.17 -0.50
C LEU A 113 9.28 2.89 -1.52
N HIS A 114 8.43 2.15 -2.23
CA HIS A 114 7.55 2.75 -3.24
C HIS A 114 6.23 2.00 -3.35
N ASP A 115 5.15 2.78 -3.41
CA ASP A 115 3.77 2.36 -3.71
C ASP A 115 3.30 3.11 -4.95
N GLN A 116 2.75 2.40 -5.94
CA GLN A 116 2.12 3.03 -7.08
C GLN A 116 0.81 2.33 -7.43
N ASN A 117 -0.22 3.16 -7.62
CA ASN A 117 -1.56 2.76 -8.03
C ASN A 117 -1.78 3.21 -9.48
N THR A 118 -1.98 2.26 -10.39
CA THR A 118 -2.15 2.52 -11.83
C THR A 118 -3.55 2.09 -12.26
N PRO A 119 -4.47 3.02 -12.57
CA PRO A 119 -5.84 2.71 -13.00
C PRO A 119 -5.89 1.76 -14.20
N ARG A 120 -6.93 0.92 -14.26
CA ARG A 120 -7.22 -0.01 -15.36
C ARG A 120 -8.53 0.32 -16.06
#